data_AF-A0A949Q4U9-F1
#
_entry.id   AF-A0A949Q4U9-F1
#
_cell.length_a   1.000
_cell.length_b   1.000
_cell.length_c   1.000
_cell.angle_alpha   90.00
_cell.angle_beta   90.00
_cell.angle_gamma   90.00
#
_symmetry.space_group_name_H-M   'P 1'
#
loop_
_entity.id
_entity.type
_entity.pdbx_description
1 polymer ?
#
loop_
_entity_poly.entity_id
_entity_poly.type
_entity_poly.pdbx_seq_one_letter_code
_entity_poly.pdbx_strand_id
1 'polypeptide(L)'
;MAIRPVNLTVSGTAISNEYAKTFSYHRDGKSQDKNLYRIPLYRMTISGRDDAGNAVQHTVRVIRFGVGWSTQTNVSYVYGLAKLQSSYIRRWLPDYSVHSARHVFKDYLIHDGADNPVREVYATAGCIDVCDDPYGFDRVNSLIIRLSGVEKALPRARQLRDIAHAGRKKITYERALRPALRLWNA
;
A
#
# COMPACT_ATOMS: atom_id res chain seq x y z
N MET A 1 -21.63 17.64 7.18
CA MET A 1 -20.73 17.32 8.32
C MET A 1 -19.28 17.42 7.87
N ALA A 2 -18.35 17.79 8.75
CA ALA A 2 -16.93 17.85 8.41
C ALA A 2 -16.34 16.44 8.30
N ILE A 3 -15.48 16.22 7.30
CA ILE A 3 -14.76 14.95 7.13
C ILE A 3 -13.81 14.73 8.32
N ARG A 4 -13.98 13.59 8.99
CA ARG A 4 -13.17 13.17 10.15
C ARG A 4 -11.79 12.68 9.72
N PRO A 5 -10.77 12.83 10.59
CA PRO A 5 -9.42 12.36 10.30
C PRO A 5 -9.31 10.83 10.27
N VAL A 6 -8.49 10.33 9.35
CA VAL A 6 -8.14 8.90 9.22
C VAL A 6 -6.62 8.77 9.11
N ASN A 7 -6.03 7.92 9.93
CA ASN A 7 -4.57 7.70 9.97
C ASN A 7 -4.24 6.28 9.49
N LEU A 8 -3.22 6.19 8.63
CA LEU A 8 -2.64 4.95 8.14
C LEU A 8 -1.19 4.87 8.65
N THR A 9 -0.82 3.79 9.31
CA THR A 9 0.56 3.57 9.81
C THR A 9 1.11 2.27 9.26
N VAL A 10 2.18 2.34 8.46
CA VAL A 10 2.89 1.18 7.91
C VAL A 10 4.04 0.80 8.84
N SER A 11 3.99 -0.42 9.36
CA SER A 11 4.92 -0.91 10.39
C SER A 11 6.36 -0.97 9.92
N GLY A 12 7.30 -0.66 10.80
CA GLY A 12 8.75 -0.75 10.59
C GLY A 12 9.26 -2.19 10.59
N THR A 13 8.50 -3.07 11.23
CA THR A 13 8.83 -4.48 11.48
C THR A 13 8.06 -5.37 10.52
N ALA A 14 8.77 -6.28 9.86
CA ALA A 14 8.20 -7.32 9.03
C ALA A 14 7.37 -8.30 9.86
N ILE A 15 6.34 -8.87 9.26
CA ILE A 15 5.60 -9.99 9.84
C ILE A 15 6.48 -11.23 9.73
N SER A 16 6.68 -11.92 10.85
CA SER A 16 7.55 -13.08 10.92
C SER A 16 7.05 -14.19 9.99
N ASN A 17 7.96 -14.77 9.19
CA ASN A 17 7.70 -15.88 8.28
C ASN A 17 6.63 -15.63 7.21
N GLU A 18 6.29 -14.37 6.91
CA GLU A 18 5.34 -14.01 5.87
C GLU A 18 6.03 -13.23 4.74
N TYR A 19 5.91 -13.76 3.52
CA TYR A 19 6.58 -13.22 2.34
C TYR A 19 5.62 -13.13 1.16
N ALA A 20 5.81 -12.11 0.33
CA ALA A 20 5.21 -12.02 -0.99
C ALA A 20 6.19 -12.43 -2.09
N LYS A 21 5.66 -13.06 -3.13
CA LYS A 21 6.36 -13.43 -4.35
C LYS A 21 6.34 -12.25 -5.32
N THR A 22 7.52 -11.84 -5.78
CA THR A 22 7.66 -10.67 -6.64
C THR A 22 8.71 -10.88 -7.74
N PHE A 23 8.67 -10.08 -8.79
CA PHE A 23 9.71 -10.02 -9.82
C PHE A 23 10.40 -8.66 -9.81
N SER A 24 11.56 -8.57 -10.47
CA SER A 24 12.27 -7.30 -10.56
C SER A 24 11.56 -6.36 -11.56
N TYR A 25 11.05 -5.24 -11.06
CA TYR A 25 10.38 -4.26 -11.90
C TYR A 25 11.41 -3.41 -12.64
N HIS A 26 11.19 -3.27 -13.95
CA HIS A 26 11.87 -2.28 -14.79
C HIS A 26 10.84 -1.28 -15.34
N ARG A 27 11.30 -0.06 -15.69
CA ARG A 27 10.42 1.06 -16.08
C ARG A 27 9.63 0.79 -17.38
N ASP A 28 10.07 -0.15 -18.21
CA ASP A 28 9.36 -0.62 -19.41
C ASP A 28 8.31 -1.72 -19.12
N GLY A 29 8.12 -2.08 -17.85
CA GLY A 29 7.17 -3.09 -17.41
C GLY A 29 7.62 -4.54 -17.59
N LYS A 30 8.89 -4.80 -17.95
CA LYS A 30 9.40 -6.18 -18.15
C LYS A 30 10.54 -6.51 -17.18
N SER A 31 10.39 -7.61 -16.43
CA SER A 31 11.50 -8.18 -15.64
C SER A 31 12.56 -8.72 -16.60
N GLN A 32 13.77 -8.16 -16.57
CA GLN A 32 14.84 -8.60 -17.47
C GLN A 32 15.69 -9.74 -16.90
N ASP A 33 15.75 -9.90 -15.56
CA ASP A 33 16.54 -10.94 -14.91
C ASP A 33 15.83 -12.30 -14.77
N LYS A 34 14.54 -12.38 -15.14
CA LYS A 34 13.67 -13.57 -15.08
C LYS A 34 13.57 -14.25 -13.70
N ASN A 35 14.06 -13.60 -12.65
CA ASN A 35 14.09 -14.17 -11.31
C ASN A 35 12.82 -13.82 -10.54
N LEU A 36 12.43 -14.73 -9.64
CA LEU A 36 11.44 -14.47 -8.61
C LEU A 36 12.12 -14.26 -7.27
N TYR A 37 11.64 -13.28 -6.54
CA TYR A 37 12.16 -12.85 -5.25
C TYR A 37 11.10 -13.01 -4.17
N ARG A 38 11.57 -13.16 -2.93
CA ARG A 38 10.73 -13.04 -1.74
C ARG A 38 10.98 -11.70 -1.05
N ILE A 39 9.91 -11.00 -0.73
CA ILE A 39 9.93 -9.77 0.06
C ILE A 39 9.04 -9.95 1.30
N PRO A 40 9.45 -9.47 2.48
CA PRO A 40 8.64 -9.63 3.68
C PRO A 40 7.34 -8.81 3.60
N LEU A 41 6.27 -9.35 4.19
CA LEU A 41 5.03 -8.61 4.43
C LEU A 41 5.15 -7.75 5.70
N TYR A 42 4.38 -6.67 5.74
CA TYR A 42 4.31 -5.73 6.85
C TYR A 42 2.85 -5.50 7.24
N ARG A 43 2.61 -4.86 8.38
CA ARG A 43 1.27 -4.45 8.80
C ARG A 43 1.03 -2.99 8.42
N MET A 44 -0.13 -2.70 7.87
CA MET A 44 -0.67 -1.35 7.84
C MET A 44 -1.85 -1.26 8.80
N THR A 45 -1.75 -0.34 9.74
CA THR A 45 -2.83 0.00 10.67
C THR A 45 -3.64 1.16 10.12
N ILE A 46 -4.96 1.00 9.99
CA ILE A 46 -5.90 2.07 9.69
C ILE A 46 -6.64 2.42 10.99
N SER A 47 -6.66 3.70 11.36
CA SER A 47 -7.28 4.17 12.60
C SER A 47 -8.05 5.48 12.42
N GLY A 48 -9.08 5.66 13.24
CA GLY A 48 -9.95 6.83 13.24
C GLY A 48 -11.03 6.74 14.32
N ARG A 49 -12.08 7.54 14.19
CA ARG A 49 -13.28 7.45 15.04
C ARG A 49 -14.52 7.13 14.19
N ASP A 50 -15.44 6.35 14.75
CA ASP A 50 -16.72 6.05 14.12
C ASP A 50 -17.79 7.14 14.36
N ASP A 51 -19.04 6.86 13.96
CA ASP A 51 -20.19 7.76 14.10
C ASP A 51 -20.58 8.02 15.57
N ALA A 52 -20.30 7.08 16.46
CA ALA A 52 -20.51 7.23 17.91
C ALA A 52 -19.31 7.88 18.62
N GLY A 53 -18.23 8.21 17.88
CA GLY A 53 -17.01 8.79 18.43
C GLY A 53 -16.05 7.77 19.04
N ASN A 54 -16.33 6.46 18.95
CA ASN A 54 -15.45 5.42 19.45
C ASN A 54 -14.18 5.32 18.59
N ALA A 55 -13.05 5.03 19.24
CA ALA A 55 -11.81 4.76 18.52
C ALA A 55 -11.92 3.41 17.80
N VAL A 56 -11.59 3.39 16.51
CA VAL A 56 -11.58 2.17 15.69
C VAL A 56 -10.20 2.01 15.08
N GLN A 57 -9.69 0.79 15.13
CA GLN A 57 -8.43 0.38 14.54
C GLN A 57 -8.61 -0.93 13.78
N HIS A 58 -7.96 -1.06 12.62
CA HIS A 58 -7.90 -2.29 11.86
C HIS A 58 -6.52 -2.45 11.25
N THR A 59 -6.05 -3.68 11.12
CA THR A 59 -4.75 -4.00 10.55
C THR A 59 -4.92 -4.85 9.30
N VAL A 60 -4.11 -4.59 8.29
CA VAL A 60 -4.06 -5.36 7.04
C VAL A 60 -2.61 -5.71 6.70
N ARG A 61 -2.40 -6.79 5.97
CA ARG A 61 -1.07 -7.12 5.42
C ARG A 61 -0.78 -6.25 4.21
N VAL A 62 0.47 -5.81 4.08
CA VAL A 62 0.92 -5.01 2.94
C VAL A 62 2.32 -5.38 2.51
N ILE A 63 2.60 -5.14 1.24
CA ILE A 63 3.97 -4.98 0.73
C ILE A 63 4.35 -3.49 0.88
N ARG A 64 5.57 -3.22 1.38
CA ARG A 64 6.13 -1.84 1.43
C ARG A 64 7.46 -1.67 0.69
N PHE A 65 8.06 -2.76 0.25
CA PHE A 65 9.34 -2.80 -0.46
C PHE A 65 9.19 -3.63 -1.73
N GLY A 66 9.73 -3.15 -2.84
CA GLY A 66 9.75 -3.87 -4.10
C GLY A 66 11.16 -4.29 -4.49
N VAL A 67 11.26 -5.04 -5.60
CA VAL A 67 12.53 -5.38 -6.26
C VAL A 67 12.61 -4.66 -7.59
N GLY A 68 13.65 -3.84 -7.76
CA GLY A 68 13.91 -3.08 -8.97
C GLY A 68 15.10 -3.67 -9.70
N TRP A 69 15.26 -3.36 -10.98
CA TRP A 69 16.40 -3.81 -11.78
C TRP A 69 17.08 -2.62 -12.46
N SER A 70 18.41 -2.59 -12.37
CA SER A 70 19.26 -1.57 -12.98
C SER A 70 19.76 -2.04 -14.35
N THR A 71 19.41 -1.30 -15.41
CA THR A 71 19.93 -1.55 -16.78
C THR A 71 21.42 -1.31 -16.90
N GLN A 72 21.96 -0.36 -16.12
CA GLN A 72 23.37 0.03 -16.20
C GLN A 72 24.28 -1.04 -15.63
N THR A 73 23.85 -1.68 -14.55
CA THR A 73 24.66 -2.67 -13.83
C THR A 73 24.16 -4.10 -14.02
N ASN A 74 22.99 -4.29 -14.63
CA ASN A 74 22.30 -5.57 -14.75
C ASN A 74 22.10 -6.28 -13.38
N VAL A 75 21.80 -5.50 -12.34
CA VAL A 75 21.64 -5.99 -10.96
C VAL A 75 20.29 -5.61 -10.40
N SER A 76 19.65 -6.57 -9.73
CA SER A 76 18.42 -6.36 -8.98
C SER A 76 18.71 -5.83 -7.57
N TYR A 77 17.83 -4.97 -7.07
CA TYR A 77 17.99 -4.32 -5.77
C TYR A 77 16.64 -4.07 -5.10
N VAL A 78 16.65 -3.93 -3.78
CA VAL A 78 15.43 -3.60 -3.01
C VAL A 78 15.23 -2.09 -2.95
N TYR A 79 14.01 -1.64 -3.21
CA TYR A 79 13.63 -0.22 -3.14
C TYR A 79 12.31 -0.02 -2.41
N GLY A 80 12.05 1.24 -2.04
CA GLY A 80 10.95 1.64 -1.17
C GLY A 80 11.42 2.51 -0.01
N LEU A 81 10.44 3.03 0.73
CA LEU A 81 10.64 4.00 1.81
C LEU A 81 11.07 3.30 3.10
N ALA A 82 12.31 3.54 3.55
CA ALA A 82 12.87 2.98 4.79
C ALA A 82 12.92 3.97 5.96
N LYS A 83 12.99 5.28 5.67
CA LYS A 83 13.05 6.34 6.69
C LYS A 83 11.66 6.61 7.27
N LEU A 84 11.62 6.94 8.57
CA LEU A 84 10.43 7.48 9.21
C LEU A 84 9.97 8.74 8.46
N GLN A 85 8.73 8.75 8.01
CA GLN A 85 8.14 9.93 7.37
C GLN A 85 6.62 9.87 7.43
N SER A 86 5.99 11.02 7.29
CA SER A 86 4.54 11.13 7.16
C SER A 86 4.16 11.99 5.97
N SER A 87 2.99 11.75 5.40
CA SER A 87 2.44 12.55 4.31
C SER A 87 0.91 12.52 4.36
N TYR A 88 0.29 13.60 3.93
CA TYR A 88 -1.14 13.60 3.67
C TYR A 88 -1.40 12.96 2.31
N ILE A 89 -2.46 12.16 2.25
CA ILE A 89 -2.96 11.62 0.98
C ILE A 89 -3.76 12.75 0.32
N ARG A 90 -3.30 13.18 -0.85
CA ARG A 90 -3.80 14.40 -1.51
C ARG A 90 -4.78 14.14 -2.64
N ARG A 91 -4.76 12.92 -3.19
CA ARG A 91 -5.56 12.58 -4.37
C ARG A 91 -6.02 11.12 -4.33
N TRP A 92 -7.19 10.91 -4.91
CA TRP A 92 -7.72 9.61 -5.29
C TRP A 92 -7.72 9.50 -6.81
N LEU A 93 -7.21 8.39 -7.35
CA LEU A 93 -7.18 8.10 -8.78
C LEU A 93 -8.12 6.91 -9.06
N PRO A 94 -9.37 7.12 -9.48
CA PRO A 94 -10.31 6.02 -9.72
C PRO A 94 -9.97 5.17 -10.95
N ASP A 95 -9.42 5.79 -12.00
CA ASP A 95 -9.28 5.17 -13.33
C ASP A 95 -7.82 4.82 -13.69
N TYR A 96 -7.01 4.43 -12.70
CA TYR A 96 -5.60 4.14 -12.95
C TYR A 96 -5.42 2.75 -13.58
N SER A 97 -4.90 2.73 -14.80
CA SER A 97 -4.90 1.56 -15.69
C SER A 97 -4.00 0.40 -15.25
N VAL A 98 -3.02 0.62 -14.37
CA VAL A 98 -1.98 -0.40 -14.13
C VAL A 98 -2.29 -1.33 -12.94
N HIS A 99 -3.10 -0.96 -11.93
CA HIS A 99 -3.58 -1.89 -10.87
C HIS A 99 -4.75 -1.28 -10.06
N SER A 100 -5.88 -0.97 -10.69
CA SER A 100 -7.07 -0.43 -10.03
C SER A 100 -6.84 0.93 -9.32
N ALA A 101 -7.88 1.45 -8.68
CA ALA A 101 -7.91 2.78 -8.09
C ALA A 101 -6.87 2.98 -6.98
N ARG A 102 -6.37 4.21 -6.75
CA ARG A 102 -5.21 4.45 -5.86
C ARG A 102 -5.29 5.71 -5.01
N HIS A 103 -4.69 5.65 -3.81
CA HIS A 103 -4.41 6.81 -2.97
C HIS A 103 -3.02 7.36 -3.26
N VAL A 104 -2.90 8.66 -3.56
CA VAL A 104 -1.61 9.30 -3.90
C VAL A 104 -1.05 10.09 -2.72
N PHE A 105 0.22 9.85 -2.40
CA PHE A 105 1.00 10.65 -1.46
C PHE A 105 2.45 10.80 -1.96
N LYS A 106 2.92 12.04 -2.17
CA LYS A 106 4.17 12.32 -2.91
C LYS A 106 4.17 11.55 -4.26
N ASP A 107 5.26 10.85 -4.56
CA ASP A 107 5.43 10.00 -5.75
C ASP A 107 5.03 8.54 -5.52
N TYR A 108 4.35 8.24 -4.41
CA TYR A 108 3.97 6.90 -4.00
C TYR A 108 2.46 6.72 -3.93
N LEU A 109 2.04 5.47 -4.03
CA LEU A 109 0.64 5.08 -4.14
C LEU A 109 0.30 4.02 -3.09
N ILE A 110 -0.94 4.02 -2.60
CA ILE A 110 -1.55 2.86 -1.93
C ILE A 110 -2.55 2.29 -2.91
N HIS A 111 -2.40 1.03 -3.26
CA HIS A 111 -3.26 0.36 -4.23
C HIS A 111 -3.43 -1.11 -3.91
N ASP A 112 -4.20 -1.76 -4.76
CA ASP A 112 -4.48 -3.17 -4.67
C ASP A 112 -3.22 -4.00 -4.93
N GLY A 113 -3.07 -5.05 -4.14
CA GLY A 113 -1.98 -6.02 -4.22
C GLY A 113 -2.50 -7.42 -4.50
N ALA A 114 -1.61 -8.41 -4.36
CA ALA A 114 -2.00 -9.83 -4.39
C ALA A 114 -2.92 -10.16 -3.21
N ASP A 115 -4.12 -10.71 -3.47
CA ASP A 115 -4.97 -11.23 -2.40
C ASP A 115 -4.25 -12.38 -1.68
N ASN A 116 -3.62 -13.28 -2.45
CA ASN A 116 -2.71 -14.30 -1.95
C ASN A 116 -1.24 -14.00 -2.34
N PRO A 117 -0.48 -13.28 -1.49
CA PRO A 117 0.89 -12.85 -1.80
C PRO A 117 1.90 -14.00 -1.98
N VAL A 118 1.58 -15.22 -1.55
CA VAL A 118 2.45 -16.40 -1.71
C VAL A 118 2.22 -17.09 -3.06
N ARG A 119 0.97 -17.10 -3.54
CA ARG A 119 0.59 -17.79 -4.77
C ARG A 119 0.69 -16.89 -5.98
N GLU A 120 0.24 -15.65 -5.85
CA GLU A 120 0.23 -14.65 -6.91
C GLU A 120 1.58 -13.93 -6.98
N VAL A 121 1.93 -13.46 -8.19
CA VAL A 121 3.16 -12.73 -8.44
C VAL A 121 2.80 -11.28 -8.73
N TYR A 122 3.29 -10.36 -7.90
CA TYR A 122 3.11 -8.92 -8.09
C TYR A 122 4.43 -8.19 -7.97
N ALA A 123 4.59 -7.11 -8.73
CA ALA A 123 5.73 -6.21 -8.58
C ALA A 123 5.25 -4.81 -8.18
N THR A 124 6.03 -4.16 -7.33
CA THR A 124 5.69 -2.85 -6.81
C THR A 124 6.86 -1.89 -6.92
N ALA A 125 6.52 -0.65 -7.26
CA ALA A 125 7.44 0.49 -7.37
C ALA A 125 7.88 1.08 -6.02
N GLY A 126 7.91 0.26 -4.96
CA GLY A 126 8.04 0.75 -3.58
C GLY A 126 6.78 1.48 -3.08
N CYS A 127 5.65 1.25 -3.76
CA CYS A 127 4.32 1.65 -3.31
C CYS A 127 3.85 0.77 -2.14
N ILE A 128 2.64 1.01 -1.65
CA ILE A 128 1.97 0.11 -0.71
C ILE A 128 0.94 -0.71 -1.48
N ASP A 129 1.15 -2.01 -1.51
CA ASP A 129 0.20 -2.98 -2.03
C ASP A 129 -0.53 -3.64 -0.86
N VAL A 130 -1.85 -3.59 -0.85
CA VAL A 130 -2.67 -4.24 0.18
C VAL A 130 -2.85 -5.71 -0.18
N CYS A 131 -2.41 -6.63 0.68
CA CYS A 131 -2.28 -8.05 0.37
C CYS A 131 -3.17 -8.94 1.22
N ASP A 132 -4.47 -8.65 1.23
CA ASP A 132 -5.40 -9.18 2.21
C ASP A 132 -6.64 -9.81 1.55
N ASP A 133 -6.59 -11.12 1.30
CA ASP A 133 -7.72 -11.87 0.72
C ASP A 133 -9.01 -11.82 1.56
N PRO A 134 -10.21 -11.81 0.95
CA PRO A 134 -10.51 -11.37 -0.42
C PRO A 134 -10.74 -9.85 -0.51
N TYR A 135 -10.28 -9.21 -1.59
CA TYR A 135 -10.53 -7.79 -1.87
C TYR A 135 -9.97 -6.85 -0.81
N GLY A 136 -8.73 -7.04 -0.39
CA GLY A 136 -8.12 -6.32 0.74
C GLY A 136 -8.17 -4.81 0.59
N PHE A 137 -7.87 -4.30 -0.60
CA PHE A 137 -7.91 -2.87 -0.87
C PHE A 137 -9.32 -2.28 -0.81
N ASP A 138 -10.33 -3.05 -1.22
CA ASP A 138 -11.72 -2.61 -1.10
C ASP A 138 -12.20 -2.56 0.34
N ARG A 139 -11.73 -3.47 1.20
CA ARG A 139 -12.01 -3.38 2.63
C ARG A 139 -11.36 -2.15 3.26
N VAL A 140 -10.10 -1.87 2.90
CA VAL A 140 -9.39 -0.64 3.34
C VAL A 140 -10.16 0.61 2.92
N ASN A 141 -10.60 0.68 1.67
CA ASN A 141 -11.38 1.82 1.16
C ASN A 141 -12.73 1.98 1.88
N SER A 142 -13.45 0.88 2.12
CA SER A 142 -14.72 0.89 2.86
C SER A 142 -14.51 1.36 4.30
N LEU A 143 -13.43 0.93 4.94
CA LEU A 143 -13.07 1.37 6.29
C LEU A 143 -12.75 2.87 6.31
N ILE A 144 -11.95 3.36 5.36
CA ILE A 144 -11.63 4.79 5.25
C ILE A 144 -12.91 5.63 5.09
N ILE A 145 -13.84 5.20 4.23
CA ILE A 145 -15.15 5.86 4.07
C ILE A 145 -15.89 5.90 5.39
N ARG A 146 -16.05 4.75 6.06
CA ARG A 146 -16.74 4.64 7.35
C ARG A 146 -16.13 5.58 8.40
N LEU A 147 -14.81 5.57 8.56
CA LEU A 147 -14.13 6.38 9.58
C LEU A 147 -14.16 7.87 9.25
N SER A 148 -14.17 8.24 7.97
CA SER A 148 -14.19 9.65 7.56
C SER A 148 -15.54 10.35 7.79
N GLY A 149 -16.63 9.60 7.92
CA GLY A 149 -17.98 10.17 8.08
C GLY A 149 -18.48 10.94 6.86
N VAL A 150 -17.90 10.71 5.68
CA VAL A 150 -18.40 11.25 4.42
C VAL A 150 -19.81 10.72 4.12
N GLU A 151 -20.59 11.51 3.39
CA GLU A 151 -21.99 11.21 3.10
C GLU A 151 -22.17 9.86 2.40
N LYS A 152 -23.02 9.00 2.98
CA LYS A 152 -23.26 7.62 2.53
C LYS A 152 -23.98 7.52 1.19
N ALA A 153 -24.73 8.55 0.80
CA ALA A 153 -25.49 8.60 -0.45
C ALA A 153 -24.61 8.86 -1.69
N LEU A 154 -23.36 9.30 -1.51
CA LEU A 154 -22.45 9.56 -2.63
C LEU A 154 -21.85 8.25 -3.17
N PRO A 155 -21.61 8.14 -4.49
CA PRO A 155 -20.87 7.01 -5.06
C PRO A 155 -19.48 6.86 -4.42
N ARG A 156 -19.01 5.62 -4.26
CA ARG A 156 -17.72 5.29 -3.62
C ARG A 156 -16.54 6.10 -4.15
N ALA A 157 -16.40 6.22 -5.46
CA ALA A 157 -15.33 7.00 -6.08
C ALA A 157 -15.40 8.49 -5.69
N ARG A 158 -16.62 9.05 -5.58
CA ARG A 158 -16.84 10.42 -5.12
C ARG A 158 -16.48 10.58 -3.64
N GLN A 159 -16.91 9.64 -2.80
CA GLN A 159 -16.56 9.62 -1.37
C GLN A 159 -15.03 9.63 -1.17
N LEU A 160 -14.30 8.73 -1.81
CA LEU A 160 -12.83 8.63 -1.67
C LEU A 160 -12.10 9.87 -2.20
N ARG A 161 -12.62 10.47 -3.27
CA ARG A 161 -12.14 11.75 -3.78
C ARG A 161 -12.33 12.87 -2.77
N ASP A 162 -13.53 13.03 -2.22
CA ASP A 162 -13.85 14.09 -1.26
C ASP A 162 -13.02 13.94 0.04
N ILE A 163 -12.82 12.69 0.50
CA ILE A 163 -11.90 12.37 1.61
C ILE A 163 -10.47 12.80 1.31
N ALA A 164 -9.97 12.54 0.10
CA ALA A 164 -8.61 12.94 -0.29
C ALA A 164 -8.45 14.46 -0.34
N HIS A 165 -9.43 15.19 -0.91
CA HIS A 165 -9.39 16.65 -0.99
C HIS A 165 -9.54 17.34 0.37
N ALA A 166 -10.20 16.71 1.34
CA ALA A 166 -10.32 17.27 2.69
C ALA A 166 -8.96 17.44 3.40
N GLY A 167 -7.90 16.76 2.94
CA GLY A 167 -6.57 16.85 3.54
C GLY A 167 -6.49 16.26 4.96
N ARG A 168 -7.47 15.44 5.34
CA ARG A 168 -7.60 14.86 6.70
C ARG A 168 -7.10 13.42 6.80
N LYS A 169 -6.59 12.86 5.70
CA LYS A 169 -6.06 11.49 5.66
C LYS A 169 -4.54 11.51 5.64
N LYS A 170 -3.92 10.88 6.63
CA LYS A 170 -2.46 10.88 6.81
C LYS A 170 -1.93 9.46 6.74
N ILE A 171 -0.82 9.26 6.04
CA ILE A 171 -0.02 8.04 6.09
C ILE A 171 1.30 8.32 6.81
N THR A 172 1.71 7.38 7.66
CA THR A 172 2.99 7.38 8.37
C THR A 172 3.71 6.08 8.07
N TYR A 173 4.95 6.20 7.61
CA TYR A 173 5.90 5.09 7.50
C TYR A 173 6.75 5.08 8.74
N GLU A 174 6.74 3.98 9.47
CA GLU A 174 7.76 3.75 10.49
C GLU A 174 9.11 3.45 9.84
N ARG A 175 10.17 3.74 10.60
CA ARG A 175 11.54 3.38 10.21
C ARG A 175 11.64 1.86 10.05
N ALA A 176 12.19 1.41 8.93
CA ALA A 176 12.47 0.01 8.65
C ALA A 176 13.87 -0.17 8.10
N LEU A 177 14.42 -1.36 8.29
CA LEU A 177 15.57 -1.82 7.53
C LEU A 177 15.07 -2.32 6.17
N ARG A 178 15.80 -1.97 5.09
CA ARG A 178 15.52 -2.58 3.79
C ARG A 178 15.89 -4.06 3.89
N PRO A 179 14.99 -4.98 3.50
CA PRO A 179 15.32 -6.39 3.52
C PRO A 179 16.46 -6.71 2.55
N ALA A 180 17.24 -7.74 2.87
CA ALA A 180 18.18 -8.29 1.91
C ALA A 180 17.42 -8.88 0.72
N LEU A 181 17.97 -8.73 -0.49
CA LEU A 181 17.43 -9.36 -1.67
C LEU A 181 17.59 -10.89 -1.56
N ARG A 182 16.50 -11.63 -1.74
CA ARG A 182 16.50 -13.10 -1.68
C ARG A 182 15.63 -13.67 -2.80
N LEU A 183 16.15 -14.68 -3.49
CA LEU A 183 15.35 -15.46 -4.44
C LEU A 183 14.21 -16.19 -3.72
N TRP A 184 13.11 -16.42 -4.43
CA TRP A 184 11.94 -17.13 -3.90
C TRP A 184 12.26 -18.58 -3.52
N ASN A 185 13.04 -19.28 -4.35
CA ASN A 185 13.40 -20.70 -4.17
C ASN A 185 14.68 -20.92 -3.34
N ALA A 186 15.18 -19.90 -2.63
CA ALA A 186 16.43 -19.97 -1.87
C ALA A 186 16.23 -20.19 -0.36
#